data_AF-A0A958R986-F1
#
_entry.id   AF-A0A958R986-F1
#
_cell.length_a   1.000
_cell.length_b   1.000
_cell.length_c   1.000
_cell.angle_alpha   90.00
_cell.angle_beta   90.00
_cell.angle_gamma   90.00
#
_symmetry.space_group_name_H-M   'P 1'
#
loop_
_entity.id
_entity.type
_entity.pdbx_description
1 polymer ?
#
loop_
_entity_poly.entity_id
_entity_poly.type
_entity_poly.pdbx_seq_one_letter_code
_entity_poly.pdbx_strand_id
1 'polypeptide(L)'
;MRALVITHNITRRDSMSIEKYLNEVSKYDVLTPEEELRLFRRYKEGDQVAFQKIVRSNLRFVISVAKQYQHTGLSLDDLINEGNIGLIKAAQRFDETRGFKFISYAVWWIRQSILQAIGEKSKKIRLPANYQSRIQEVVRTRNELYQELEREPSLAEIAAVTDLKESDIENCL
;
A
#
# COMPACT_ATOMS: atom_id res chain seq x y z
N MET A 1 2.03 50.11 -7.66
CA MET A 1 1.05 49.00 -7.61
C MET A 1 1.67 47.80 -8.31
N ARG A 2 2.09 46.77 -7.56
CA ARG A 2 2.64 45.54 -8.17
C ARG A 2 1.49 44.65 -8.62
N ALA A 3 1.48 44.28 -9.88
CA ALA A 3 0.48 43.36 -10.44
C ALA A 3 0.55 42.01 -9.72
N LEU A 4 -0.62 41.50 -9.32
CA LEU A 4 -0.76 40.13 -8.84
C LEU A 4 -0.44 39.19 -10.00
N VAL A 5 0.73 38.57 -9.96
CA VAL A 5 1.06 37.45 -10.84
C VAL A 5 0.21 36.28 -10.36
N ILE A 6 -0.91 36.03 -11.05
CA ILE A 6 -1.67 34.79 -10.87
C ILE A 6 -0.77 33.68 -11.39
N THR A 7 -0.05 33.04 -10.47
CA THR A 7 0.62 31.79 -10.76
C THR A 7 -0.48 30.81 -11.09
N HIS A 8 -0.57 30.42 -12.37
CA HIS A 8 -1.44 29.35 -12.79
C HIS A 8 -0.87 28.08 -12.16
N ASN A 9 -1.31 27.77 -10.93
CA ASN A 9 -1.16 26.43 -10.38
C ASN A 9 -1.89 25.55 -11.38
N ILE A 10 -1.13 24.85 -12.21
CA ILE A 10 -1.64 23.82 -13.10
C ILE A 10 -2.32 22.82 -12.18
N THR A 11 -3.64 22.94 -12.03
CA THR A 11 -4.45 21.95 -11.34
C THR A 11 -4.28 20.68 -12.16
N ARG A 12 -3.43 19.77 -11.69
CA ARG A 12 -3.28 18.45 -12.33
C ARG A 12 -4.69 17.87 -12.44
N ARG A 13 -5.11 17.48 -13.65
CA ARG A 13 -6.40 16.83 -13.89
C ARG A 13 -6.60 15.62 -12.95
N ASP A 14 -5.51 14.95 -12.57
CA ASP A 14 -5.47 13.85 -11.61
C ASP A 14 -6.11 14.21 -10.26
N SER A 15 -5.95 15.46 -9.81
CA SER A 15 -6.53 15.93 -8.55
C SER A 15 -8.07 15.94 -8.60
N MET A 16 -8.66 16.26 -9.75
CA MET A 16 -10.12 16.28 -9.91
C MET A 16 -10.71 14.86 -9.99
N SER A 17 -9.98 13.88 -10.56
CA SER A 17 -10.46 12.50 -10.64
C SER A 17 -10.46 11.81 -9.28
N ILE A 18 -9.41 12.01 -8.47
CA ILE A 18 -9.38 11.40 -7.14
C ILE A 18 -10.39 12.04 -6.20
N GLU A 19 -10.57 13.35 -6.24
CA GLU A 19 -11.56 14.03 -5.39
C GLU A 19 -12.98 13.54 -5.68
N LYS A 20 -13.32 13.34 -6.96
CA LYS A 20 -14.59 12.72 -7.36
C LYS A 20 -14.73 11.30 -6.81
N TYR A 21 -13.69 10.47 -6.94
CA TYR A 21 -13.68 9.11 -6.41
C TYR A 21 -13.89 9.08 -4.89
N LEU A 22 -13.18 9.93 -4.14
CA LEU A 22 -13.32 10.04 -2.69
C LEU A 22 -14.74 10.44 -2.29
N ASN A 23 -15.36 11.36 -3.04
CA ASN A 23 -16.75 11.78 -2.85
C ASN A 23 -17.78 10.71 -3.24
N GLU A 24 -17.49 9.82 -4.18
CA GLU A 24 -18.35 8.69 -4.50
C GLU A 24 -18.25 7.59 -3.44
N VAL A 25 -17.04 7.29 -2.98
CA VAL A 25 -16.79 6.26 -1.98
C VAL A 25 -17.32 6.64 -0.59
N SER A 26 -17.37 7.93 -0.26
CA SER A 26 -17.92 8.40 1.01
C SER A 26 -19.42 8.15 1.16
N LYS A 27 -20.15 7.99 0.05
CA LYS A 27 -21.61 7.74 0.01
C LYS A 27 -22.00 6.30 0.34
N TYR A 28 -21.05 5.36 0.31
CA TYR A 28 -21.35 3.97 0.67
C TYR A 28 -21.54 3.83 2.17
N ASP A 29 -22.62 3.14 2.56
CA ASP A 29 -22.93 2.84 3.95
C ASP A 29 -21.92 1.86 4.55
N VAL A 30 -21.62 2.08 5.83
CA VAL A 30 -20.82 1.15 6.64
C VAL A 30 -21.73 -0.02 7.02
N LEU A 31 -21.29 -1.24 6.75
CA LEU A 31 -22.03 -2.46 7.08
C LEU A 31 -21.93 -2.75 8.57
N THR A 32 -23.04 -3.20 9.16
CA THR A 32 -22.96 -3.81 10.50
C THR A 32 -22.37 -5.21 10.43
N PRO A 33 -21.83 -5.76 11.53
CA PRO A 33 -21.32 -7.13 11.56
C PRO A 33 -22.35 -8.17 11.09
N GLU A 34 -23.62 -8.02 11.46
CA GLU A 34 -24.70 -8.93 11.06
C GLU A 34 -24.98 -8.86 9.57
N GLU A 35 -24.96 -7.65 9.00
CA GLU A 35 -25.12 -7.44 7.57
C GLU A 35 -23.97 -8.02 6.76
N GLU A 36 -22.73 -7.85 7.25
CA GLU A 36 -21.52 -8.41 6.65
C GLU A 36 -21.63 -9.94 6.57
N LEU A 37 -21.99 -10.61 7.67
CA LEU A 37 -22.20 -12.06 7.71
C LEU A 37 -23.29 -12.50 6.71
N ARG A 38 -24.42 -11.79 6.66
CA ARG A 38 -25.51 -12.09 5.72
C ARG A 38 -25.05 -11.96 4.26
N LEU A 39 -24.26 -10.94 3.95
CA LEU A 39 -23.76 -10.72 2.60
C LEU A 39 -22.73 -11.78 2.19
N PHE A 40 -21.84 -12.21 3.09
CA PHE A 40 -20.89 -13.28 2.79
C PHE A 40 -21.58 -14.63 2.57
N ARG A 41 -22.63 -14.94 3.34
CA ARG A 41 -23.47 -16.14 3.09
C ARG A 41 -24.12 -16.11 1.71
N ARG A 42 -24.75 -14.99 1.34
CA ARG A 42 -25.32 -14.81 -0.01
C ARG A 42 -24.25 -14.92 -1.10
N TYR A 43 -23.07 -14.37 -0.88
CA TYR A 43 -21.96 -14.50 -1.83
C TYR A 43 -21.54 -15.97 -2.03
N LYS A 44 -21.51 -16.78 -0.97
CA LYS A 44 -21.26 -18.23 -1.07
C LYS A 44 -22.34 -18.97 -1.88
N GLU A 45 -23.57 -18.45 -1.88
CA GLU A 45 -24.68 -18.94 -2.72
C GLU A 45 -24.59 -18.46 -4.19
N GLY A 46 -23.57 -17.67 -4.54
CA GLY A 46 -23.31 -17.18 -5.90
C GLY A 46 -23.75 -15.73 -6.16
N ASP A 47 -24.21 -15.00 -5.14
CA ASP A 47 -24.68 -13.62 -5.28
C ASP A 47 -23.51 -12.62 -5.44
N GLN A 48 -23.25 -12.24 -6.68
CA GLN A 48 -22.23 -11.23 -7.01
C GLN A 48 -22.60 -9.81 -6.59
N VAL A 49 -23.88 -9.51 -6.42
CA VAL A 49 -24.32 -8.18 -5.94
C VAL A 49 -23.95 -8.04 -4.46
N ALA A 50 -24.10 -9.10 -3.68
CA ALA A 50 -23.65 -9.14 -2.29
C ALA A 50 -22.13 -8.91 -2.18
N PHE A 51 -21.34 -9.54 -3.04
CA PHE A 51 -19.89 -9.33 -3.13
C PHE A 51 -19.53 -7.87 -3.42
N GLN A 52 -20.16 -7.27 -4.43
CA GLN A 52 -19.92 -5.87 -4.76
C GLN A 52 -20.27 -4.93 -3.61
N LYS A 53 -21.36 -5.23 -2.86
CA LYS A 53 -21.75 -4.43 -1.69
C LYS A 53 -20.68 -4.51 -0.59
N ILE A 54 -20.18 -5.71 -0.28
CA ILE A 54 -19.09 -5.90 0.69
C ILE A 54 -17.86 -5.06 0.29
N VAL A 55 -17.42 -5.17 -0.95
CA VAL A 55 -16.23 -4.44 -1.42
C VAL A 55 -16.44 -2.94 -1.35
N ARG A 56 -17.57 -2.42 -1.87
CA ARG A 56 -17.88 -0.98 -1.92
C ARG A 56 -17.94 -0.34 -0.53
N SER A 57 -18.59 -1.01 0.43
CA SER A 57 -18.68 -0.52 1.81
C SER A 57 -17.32 -0.44 2.53
N ASN A 58 -16.31 -1.17 2.04
CA ASN A 58 -14.97 -1.22 2.65
C ASN A 58 -13.92 -0.36 1.91
N LEU A 59 -14.27 0.31 0.81
CA LEU A 59 -13.31 1.14 0.05
C LEU A 59 -12.73 2.30 0.88
N ARG A 60 -13.53 2.88 1.79
CA ARG A 60 -13.08 3.93 2.72
C ARG A 60 -11.91 3.48 3.60
N PHE A 61 -11.92 2.22 4.02
CA PHE A 61 -10.85 1.64 4.82
C PHE A 61 -9.58 1.44 3.99
N VAL A 62 -9.70 1.02 2.73
CA VAL A 62 -8.53 0.92 1.84
C VAL A 62 -7.85 2.26 1.66
N ILE A 63 -8.62 3.34 1.48
CA ILE A 63 -8.08 4.70 1.36
C ILE A 63 -7.30 5.10 2.62
N SER A 64 -7.81 4.79 3.82
CA SER A 64 -7.10 5.13 5.06
C SER A 64 -5.79 4.35 5.24
N VAL A 65 -5.74 3.10 4.80
CA VAL A 65 -4.51 2.29 4.78
C VAL A 65 -3.53 2.81 3.73
N ALA A 66 -4.00 3.10 2.51
CA ALA A 66 -3.16 3.58 1.41
C ALA A 66 -2.49 4.93 1.72
N LYS A 67 -3.18 5.82 2.45
CA LYS A 67 -2.60 7.11 2.91
C LYS A 67 -1.34 6.94 3.76
N GLN A 68 -1.18 5.82 4.46
CA GLN A 68 0.02 5.54 5.28
C GLN A 68 1.27 5.27 4.43
N TYR A 69 1.09 4.95 3.15
CA TYR A 69 2.17 4.63 2.20
C TYR A 69 2.38 5.75 1.17
N GLN A 70 1.88 6.97 1.43
CA GLN A 70 2.18 8.09 0.55
C GLN A 70 3.68 8.40 0.53
N HIS A 71 4.14 8.97 -0.59
CA HIS A 71 5.54 9.35 -0.80
C HIS A 71 6.53 8.18 -0.93
N THR A 72 6.08 6.93 -1.05
CA THR A 72 6.94 5.75 -1.28
C THR A 72 7.18 5.46 -2.78
N GLY A 73 7.07 6.48 -3.64
CA GLY A 73 7.34 6.38 -5.08
C GLY A 73 6.15 6.05 -5.99
N LEU A 74 4.97 5.76 -5.44
CA LEU A 74 3.72 5.63 -6.20
C LEU A 74 2.75 6.78 -5.90
N SER A 75 1.88 7.09 -6.85
CA SER A 75 0.79 8.05 -6.65
C SER A 75 -0.26 7.49 -5.67
N LEU A 76 -1.02 8.35 -5.00
CA LEU A 76 -2.08 7.91 -4.10
C LEU A 76 -3.14 7.07 -4.84
N ASP A 77 -3.49 7.45 -6.06
CA ASP A 77 -4.42 6.74 -6.94
C ASP A 77 -3.95 5.30 -7.20
N ASP A 78 -2.66 5.10 -7.49
CA ASP A 78 -2.07 3.78 -7.68
C ASP A 78 -2.11 2.95 -6.39
N LEU A 79 -1.74 3.55 -5.26
CA LEU A 79 -1.77 2.87 -3.95
C LEU A 79 -3.19 2.42 -3.58
N ILE A 80 -4.20 3.27 -3.85
CA ILE A 80 -5.61 2.94 -3.63
C ILE A 80 -6.05 1.79 -4.55
N ASN A 81 -5.70 1.84 -5.84
CA ASN A 81 -6.04 0.79 -6.79
C ASN A 81 -5.46 -0.57 -6.38
N GLU A 82 -4.19 -0.58 -5.97
CA GLU A 82 -3.53 -1.80 -5.49
C GLU A 82 -4.09 -2.31 -4.18
N GLY A 83 -4.43 -1.40 -3.26
CA GLY A 83 -5.15 -1.73 -2.04
C GLY A 83 -6.53 -2.34 -2.31
N ASN A 84 -7.25 -1.84 -3.32
CA ASN A 84 -8.56 -2.36 -3.73
C ASN A 84 -8.44 -3.78 -4.29
N ILE A 85 -7.38 -4.07 -5.05
CA ILE A 85 -7.07 -5.44 -5.50
C ILE A 85 -6.82 -6.35 -4.30
N GLY A 86 -6.07 -5.88 -3.30
CA GLY A 86 -5.86 -6.61 -2.03
C GLY A 86 -7.17 -6.89 -1.28
N LEU A 87 -8.07 -5.89 -1.19
CA LEU A 87 -9.38 -6.03 -0.57
C LEU A 87 -10.24 -7.09 -1.29
N ILE A 88 -10.27 -7.09 -2.63
CA ILE A 88 -11.01 -8.06 -3.42
C ILE A 88 -10.48 -9.48 -3.17
N LYS A 89 -9.16 -9.66 -3.15
CA LYS A 89 -8.53 -10.95 -2.82
C LYS A 89 -8.88 -11.41 -1.40
N ALA A 90 -8.93 -10.48 -0.44
CA ALA A 90 -9.36 -10.78 0.92
C ALA A 90 -10.83 -11.23 0.94
N ALA A 91 -11.73 -10.50 0.29
CA ALA A 91 -13.16 -10.81 0.27
C ALA A 91 -13.44 -12.18 -0.36
N GLN A 92 -12.71 -12.55 -1.41
CA GLN A 92 -12.83 -13.87 -2.06
C GLN A 92 -12.40 -15.04 -1.16
N ARG A 93 -11.47 -14.80 -0.23
CA ARG A 93 -10.87 -15.83 0.64
C ARG A 93 -11.35 -15.76 2.09
N PHE A 94 -12.25 -14.82 2.40
CA PHE A 94 -12.73 -14.65 3.75
C PHE A 94 -13.69 -15.78 4.12
N ASP A 95 -13.59 -16.23 5.36
CA ASP A 95 -14.43 -17.28 5.93
C ASP A 95 -15.14 -16.71 7.16
N GLU A 96 -16.44 -16.46 7.01
CA GLU A 96 -17.29 -15.84 8.02
C GLU A 96 -17.56 -16.76 9.23
N THR A 97 -17.25 -18.05 9.14
CA THR A 97 -17.47 -19.01 10.24
C THR A 97 -16.47 -18.87 11.38
N ARG A 98 -15.35 -18.17 11.15
CA ARG A 98 -14.24 -18.06 12.10
C ARG A 98 -14.44 -17.00 13.20
N GLY A 99 -15.53 -16.23 13.15
CA GLY A 99 -15.94 -15.34 14.24
C GLY A 99 -15.12 -14.04 14.38
N PHE A 100 -14.31 -13.67 13.40
CA PHE A 100 -13.62 -12.37 13.36
C PHE A 100 -14.19 -11.45 12.28
N LYS A 101 -14.01 -10.14 12.47
CA LYS A 101 -14.46 -9.11 11.51
C LYS A 101 -13.67 -9.20 10.20
N PHE A 102 -14.32 -9.00 9.06
CA PHE A 102 -13.67 -9.03 7.75
C PHE A 102 -12.49 -8.05 7.65
N ILE A 103 -12.65 -6.83 8.15
CA ILE A 103 -11.61 -5.79 8.09
C ILE A 103 -10.31 -6.24 8.80
N SER A 104 -10.43 -6.98 9.91
CA SER A 104 -9.27 -7.52 10.64
C SER A 104 -8.44 -8.48 9.79
N TYR A 105 -9.08 -9.21 8.88
CA TYR A 105 -8.42 -10.08 7.91
C TYR A 105 -7.94 -9.33 6.67
N ALA A 106 -8.76 -8.40 6.16
CA ALA A 106 -8.48 -7.67 4.94
C ALA A 106 -7.24 -6.78 5.03
N VAL A 107 -6.92 -6.23 6.20
CA VAL A 107 -5.79 -5.31 6.37
C VAL A 107 -4.45 -5.92 5.93
N TRP A 108 -4.24 -7.22 6.18
CA TRP A 108 -3.01 -7.90 5.77
C TRP A 108 -2.90 -7.98 4.24
N TRP A 109 -3.98 -8.37 3.56
CA TRP A 109 -4.04 -8.45 2.10
C TRP A 109 -3.89 -7.09 1.42
N ILE A 110 -4.50 -6.05 1.99
CA ILE A 110 -4.38 -4.68 1.50
C ILE A 110 -2.92 -4.23 1.58
N ARG A 111 -2.29 -4.38 2.74
CA ARG A 111 -0.87 -4.01 2.94
C ARG A 111 0.06 -4.81 2.05
N GLN A 112 -0.16 -6.12 1.94
CA GLN A 112 0.63 -6.99 1.08
C GLN A 112 0.56 -6.51 -0.37
N SER A 113 -0.64 -6.22 -0.89
CA SER A 113 -0.83 -5.78 -2.28
C SER A 113 -0.17 -4.43 -2.53
N ILE A 114 -0.32 -3.48 -1.60
CA ILE A 114 0.33 -2.16 -1.68
C ILE A 114 1.85 -2.29 -1.68
N LEU A 115 2.42 -3.02 -0.72
CA LEU A 115 3.88 -3.19 -0.60
C LEU A 115 4.47 -3.92 -1.81
N GLN A 116 3.77 -4.93 -2.32
CA GLN A 116 4.16 -5.62 -3.55
C GLN A 116 4.20 -4.64 -4.73
N ALA A 117 3.17 -3.81 -4.89
CA ALA A 117 3.14 -2.82 -5.96
C ALA A 117 4.23 -1.76 -5.81
N ILE A 118 4.54 -1.32 -4.59
CA ILE A 118 5.68 -0.41 -4.34
C ILE A 118 6.98 -1.08 -4.78
N GLY A 119 7.22 -2.33 -4.41
CA GLY A 119 8.41 -3.07 -4.86
C GLY A 119 8.48 -3.21 -6.39
N GLU A 120 7.37 -3.50 -7.05
CA GLU A 120 7.36 -3.80 -8.48
C GLU A 120 7.28 -2.58 -9.40
N LYS A 121 6.58 -1.50 -8.98
CA LYS A 121 6.16 -0.39 -9.85
C LYS A 121 6.75 0.97 -9.47
N SER A 122 7.35 1.13 -8.29
CA SER A 122 7.90 2.44 -7.86
C SER A 122 9.13 2.87 -8.66
N LYS A 123 9.91 1.90 -9.17
CA LYS A 123 11.16 2.16 -9.89
C LYS A 123 10.93 2.10 -11.39
N LYS A 124 11.59 3.00 -12.13
CA LYS A 124 11.59 3.01 -13.61
C LYS A 124 12.12 1.70 -14.19
N ILE A 125 13.06 1.05 -13.49
CA ILE A 125 13.62 -0.25 -13.85
C ILE A 125 13.21 -1.24 -12.77
N ARG A 126 12.54 -2.32 -13.16
CA ARG A 126 12.13 -3.40 -12.27
C ARG A 126 13.34 -4.22 -11.84
N LEU A 127 13.57 -4.30 -10.54
CA LEU A 127 14.57 -5.17 -9.96
C LEU A 127 13.94 -6.47 -9.48
N PRO A 128 14.61 -7.63 -9.62
CA PRO A 128 14.13 -8.89 -9.05
C PRO A 128 13.99 -8.82 -7.52
N ALA A 129 13.04 -9.58 -6.95
CA ALA A 129 12.69 -9.50 -5.52
C ALA A 129 13.85 -9.84 -4.57
N ASN A 130 14.74 -10.75 -4.95
CA ASN A 130 15.96 -11.07 -4.19
C ASN A 130 16.90 -9.85 -4.09
N TYR A 131 17.11 -9.10 -5.18
CA TYR A 131 17.89 -7.87 -5.16
C TYR A 131 17.24 -6.78 -4.31
N GLN A 132 15.90 -6.67 -4.34
CA GLN A 132 15.19 -5.72 -3.50
C GLN A 132 15.36 -6.01 -2.00
N SER A 133 15.30 -7.29 -1.63
CA SER A 133 15.49 -7.73 -0.25
C SER A 133 16.91 -7.42 0.24
N ARG A 134 17.94 -7.67 -0.60
CA ARG A 134 19.33 -7.31 -0.30
C ARG A 134 19.52 -5.80 -0.09
N ILE A 135 18.91 -4.97 -0.94
CA ILE A 135 18.97 -3.51 -0.77
C ILE A 135 18.32 -3.08 0.55
N GLN A 136 17.16 -3.63 0.90
CA GLN A 136 16.49 -3.31 2.17
C GLN A 136 17.32 -3.72 3.39
N GLU A 137 17.95 -4.89 3.33
CA GLU A 137 18.86 -5.38 4.36
C GLU A 137 20.06 -4.45 4.53
N VAL A 138 20.75 -4.10 3.44
CA VAL A 138 21.88 -3.15 3.45
C VAL A 138 21.47 -1.79 4.03
N VAL A 139 20.35 -1.22 3.58
CA VAL A 139 19.86 0.08 4.09
C VAL A 139 19.51 0.01 5.56
N ARG A 140 18.90 -1.09 6.01
CA ARG A 140 18.55 -1.31 7.41
C ARG A 140 19.81 -1.39 8.28
N THR A 141 20.76 -2.25 7.91
CA THR A 141 22.03 -2.41 8.64
C THR A 141 22.82 -1.11 8.67
N ARG A 142 22.88 -0.37 7.55
CA ARG A 142 23.51 0.94 7.50
C ARG A 142 22.88 1.91 8.52
N ASN A 143 21.55 1.96 8.58
CA ASN A 143 20.86 2.87 9.51
C ASN A 143 21.05 2.44 10.98
N GLU A 144 21.07 1.13 11.27
CA GLU A 144 21.35 0.59 12.61
C GLU A 144 22.80 0.94 13.04
N LEU A 145 23.79 0.72 12.18
CA LEU A 145 25.19 1.08 12.45
C LEU A 145 25.41 2.59 12.56
N TYR A 146 24.71 3.38 11.73
CA TYR A 146 24.77 4.84 11.83
C TYR A 146 24.31 5.32 13.21
N GLN A 147 23.26 4.70 13.76
CA GLN A 147 22.74 5.03 15.07
C GLN A 147 23.68 4.58 16.21
N GLU A 148 24.38 3.46 16.06
CA GLU A 148 25.31 2.94 17.06
C GLU A 148 26.66 3.65 17.06
N LEU A 149 27.20 3.94 15.87
CA LEU A 149 28.52 4.53 15.68
C LEU A 149 28.51 6.06 15.73
N GLU A 150 27.33 6.68 15.67
CA GLU A 150 27.13 8.13 15.56
C GLU A 150 27.91 8.78 14.38
N ARG A 151 28.20 7.98 13.35
CA ARG A 151 28.87 8.38 12.11
C ARG A 151 28.41 7.52 10.94
N GLU A 152 28.74 7.95 9.72
CA GLU A 152 28.55 7.09 8.54
C GLU A 152 29.37 5.79 8.68
N PRO A 153 28.73 4.61 8.57
CA PRO A 153 29.41 3.33 8.58
C PRO A 153 30.16 3.10 7.26
N SER A 154 31.33 2.48 7.35
CA SER A 154 32.11 2.09 6.17
C SER A 154 31.52 0.85 5.48
N LEU A 155 31.85 0.65 4.19
CA LEU A 155 31.42 -0.53 3.44
C LEU A 155 31.87 -1.84 4.09
N ALA A 156 33.07 -1.87 4.66
CA ALA A 156 33.62 -3.02 5.38
C ALA A 156 32.81 -3.36 6.65
N GLU A 157 32.34 -2.34 7.39
CA GLU A 157 31.51 -2.52 8.59
C GLU A 157 30.13 -3.08 8.24
N ILE A 158 29.54 -2.60 7.14
CA ILE A 158 28.26 -3.15 6.63
C ILE A 158 28.46 -4.58 6.11
N ALA A 159 29.58 -4.86 5.42
CA ALA A 159 29.94 -6.19 4.92
C ALA A 159 30.10 -7.21 6.05
N ALA A 160 30.73 -6.81 7.15
CA ALA A 160 30.93 -7.68 8.31
C ALA A 160 29.61 -8.14 8.95
N VAL A 161 28.55 -7.32 8.88
CA VAL A 161 27.23 -7.64 9.45
C VAL A 161 26.34 -8.39 8.44
N THR A 162 26.38 -8.00 7.17
CA THR A 162 25.50 -8.55 6.12
C THR A 162 26.08 -9.77 5.39
N ASP A 163 27.35 -10.12 5.64
CA ASP A 163 28.11 -11.15 4.92
C ASP A 163 28.11 -10.97 3.38
N LEU A 164 27.99 -9.71 2.94
CA LEU A 164 28.01 -9.32 1.53
C LEU A 164 29.37 -8.74 1.15
N LYS A 165 29.76 -8.91 -0.11
CA LYS A 165 30.95 -8.25 -0.65
C LYS A 165 30.76 -6.74 -0.70
N GLU A 166 31.81 -5.98 -0.41
CA GLU A 166 31.80 -4.51 -0.50
C GLU A 166 31.32 -4.00 -1.87
N SER A 167 31.71 -4.69 -2.95
CA SER A 167 31.23 -4.37 -4.32
C SER A 167 29.72 -4.50 -4.48
N ASP A 168 29.10 -5.48 -3.82
CA ASP A 168 27.66 -5.68 -3.90
C ASP A 168 26.92 -4.64 -3.05
N ILE A 169 27.51 -4.22 -1.94
CA ILE A 169 26.98 -3.16 -1.07
C ILE A 169 27.06 -1.81 -1.79
N GLU A 170 28.16 -1.52 -2.48
CA GLU A 170 28.33 -0.31 -3.29
C GLU A 170 27.25 -0.21 -4.37
N ASN A 171 26.88 -1.33 -5.01
CA ASN A 171 25.80 -1.37 -5.99
C ASN A 171 24.38 -1.22 -5.38
N CYS A 172 24.24 -1.37 -4.07
CA CYS A 172 22.96 -1.27 -3.36
C CYS A 172 22.68 0.12 -2.75
N LEU A 173 23.72 0.91 -2.51
CA LEU A 173 23.66 2.25 -1.94
C LEU A 173 23.44 3.33 -3.01
#